data_AF-A0A9E5HLC7-F1
#
_entry.id   AF-A0A9E5HLC7-F1
#
_cell.length_a   1.000
_cell.length_b   1.000
_cell.length_c   1.000
_cell.angle_alpha   90.00
_cell.angle_beta   90.00
_cell.angle_gamma   90.00
#
_symmetry.space_group_name_H-M   'P 1'
#
loop_
_entity.id
_entity.type
_entity.pdbx_description
1 polymer ?
#
loop_
_entity_poly.entity_id
_entity_poly.type
_entity_poly.pdbx_seq_one_letter_code
_entity_poly.pdbx_strand_id
1 'polypeptide(L)' 'MQTSKEYAARAWILEDLRQHLTTDELDEVILFARRAGYLDADVQLTDAGTRYFNLMTKYTKEVETI' A
#
# COMPACT_ATOMS: atom_id res chain seq x y z
N MET A 1 8.28 6.03 15.74
CA MET A 1 7.03 5.50 16.34
C MET A 1 5.98 5.56 15.26
N GLN A 2 5.61 4.42 14.69
CA GLN A 2 4.68 4.37 13.56
C GLN A 2 3.28 4.76 14.04
N THR A 3 2.68 5.75 13.39
CA THR A 3 1.34 6.23 13.74
C THR A 3 0.29 5.23 13.27
N SER A 4 -0.88 5.18 13.92
CA SER A 4 -1.97 4.28 13.51
C SER A 4 -2.39 4.48 12.05
N LYS A 5 -2.17 5.68 11.49
CA LYS A 5 -2.44 6.01 10.08
C LYS A 5 -1.43 5.36 9.13
N GLU A 6 -0.14 5.37 9.47
CA GLU A 6 0.90 4.72 8.66
C GLU A 6 0.72 3.21 8.63
N TYR A 7 0.33 2.61 9.75
CA TYR A 7 0.01 1.18 9.80
C TYR A 7 -1.17 0.84 8.88
N ALA A 8 -2.25 1.62 8.94
CA ALA A 8 -3.42 1.42 8.08
C ALA A 8 -3.08 1.59 6.60
N ALA A 9 -2.28 2.61 6.24
CA ALA A 9 -1.85 2.86 4.87
C ALA A 9 -0.98 1.71 4.33
N ARG A 10 -0.02 1.22 5.14
CA ARG A 10 0.80 0.06 4.79
C ARG A 10 -0.05 -1.19 4.56
N ALA A 11 -0.96 -1.50 5.49
CA ALA A 11 -1.83 -2.67 5.38
C ALA A 11 -2.70 -2.61 4.12
N TRP A 12 -3.25 -1.44 3.82
CA TRP A 12 -4.04 -1.22 2.61
C TRP A 12 -3.23 -1.45 1.33
N ILE A 13 -2.01 -0.90 1.24
CA ILE A 13 -1.14 -1.09 0.06
C ILE A 13 -0.81 -2.57 -0.15
N LEU A 14 -0.50 -3.30 0.93
CA LEU A 14 -0.19 -4.72 0.83
C LEU A 14 -1.40 -5.54 0.35
N GLU A 15 -2.60 -5.23 0.84
CA GLU A 15 -3.82 -5.91 0.39
C GLU A 15 -4.16 -5.60 -1.07
N ASP A 16 -4.04 -4.32 -1.46
CA ASP A 16 -4.28 -3.91 -2.85
C ASP A 16 -3.31 -4.61 -3.82
N LEU A 17 -2.02 -4.65 -3.47
CA LEU A 17 -1.01 -5.34 -4.27
C LEU A 17 -1.23 -6.85 -4.30
N ARG A 18 -1.67 -7.47 -3.19
CA ARG A 18 -2.02 -8.90 -3.14
C ARG A 18 -3.11 -9.23 -4.16
N GLN A 19 -4.16 -8.41 -4.23
CA GLN A 19 -5.24 -8.58 -5.20
C GLN A 19 -4.76 -8.41 -6.64
N HIS A 20 -3.92 -7.41 -6.90
CA HIS A 20 -3.37 -7.16 -8.24
C HIS A 20 -2.39 -8.24 -8.71
N LEU A 21 -1.57 -8.76 -7.82
CA LEU A 21 -0.58 -9.80 -8.13
C LEU A 21 -1.19 -11.21 -8.16
N THR A 22 -2.45 -11.36 -7.71
CA THR A 22 -3.14 -12.66 -7.62
C THR A 22 -2.34 -13.72 -6.86
N THR A 23 -1.57 -13.29 -5.85
CA THR A 23 -0.73 -14.15 -5.01
C THR A 23 -1.17 -14.04 -3.56
N ASP A 24 -1.14 -15.16 -2.83
CA ASP A 24 -1.35 -15.19 -1.39
C ASP A 24 -0.02 -15.07 -0.61
N GLU A 25 1.12 -15.06 -1.31
CA GLU A 25 2.44 -15.00 -0.70
C GLU A 25 2.80 -13.57 -0.30
N LEU A 26 2.64 -13.28 1.00
CA LEU A 26 2.92 -11.96 1.56
C LEU A 26 4.36 -11.49 1.31
N ASP A 27 5.33 -12.40 1.31
CA ASP A 27 6.74 -12.09 1.03
C ASP A 27 6.95 -11.57 -0.40
N GLU A 28 6.24 -12.12 -1.38
CA GLU A 28 6.29 -11.65 -2.77
C GLU A 28 5.69 -10.24 -2.89
N VAL A 29 4.56 -10.01 -2.22
CA VAL A 29 3.89 -8.70 -2.19
C VAL A 29 4.78 -7.65 -1.52
N ILE A 30 5.42 -7.97 -0.40
CA ILE A 30 6.36 -7.07 0.29
C ILE A 30 7.57 -6.79 -0.60
N LEU A 31 8.13 -7.81 -1.26
CA LEU A 31 9.25 -7.63 -2.17
C LEU A 31 8.89 -6.72 -3.33
N PHE A 32 7.70 -6.90 -3.92
CA PHE A 32 7.18 -6.03 -4.97
C PHE A 32 7.02 -4.60 -4.47
N ALA A 33 6.36 -4.41 -3.33
CA ALA A 33 6.12 -3.08 -2.74
C ALA A 33 7.44 -2.33 -2.47
N ARG A 34 8.49 -3.05 -2.03
CA ARG A 34 9.84 -2.51 -1.85
C ARG A 34 10.50 -2.13 -3.17
N ARG A 35 10.42 -3.01 -4.19
CA ARG A 35 10.97 -2.74 -5.53
C ARG A 35 10.27 -1.57 -6.21
N ALA A 36 8.97 -1.41 -6.00
CA ALA A 36 8.18 -0.28 -6.46
C ALA A 36 8.44 1.01 -5.67
N GLY A 37 9.17 0.93 -4.55
CA GLY A 37 9.52 2.06 -3.71
C GLY A 37 8.40 2.51 -2.76
N TYR A 38 7.31 1.75 -2.63
CA TYR A 38 6.22 2.06 -1.68
C TYR A 38 6.61 1.80 -0.23
N LEU A 39 7.50 0.82 -0.01
CA LEU A 39 8.04 0.46 1.29
C LEU A 39 9.57 0.52 1.28
N ASP A 40 10.16 0.89 2.41
CA ASP A 40 11.62 0.91 2.58
C ASP A 40 12.18 -0.47 2.98
N ALA A 41 13.46 -0.51 3.36
CA ALA A 41 14.12 -1.75 3.76
C ALA A 41 13.54 -2.40 5.02
N ASP A 42 12.97 -1.59 5.92
CA ASP A 42 12.36 -1.96 7.20
C ASP A 42 10.83 -2.09 7.09
N VAL A 43 10.31 -2.16 5.86
CA VAL A 43 8.90 -2.28 5.54
C VAL A 43 8.07 -1.12 6.11
N GLN A 44 8.70 0.05 6.24
CA GLN A 44 8.03 1.30 6.59
C GLN A 44 7.51 1.98 5.33
N LEU A 45 6.45 2.78 5.50
CA LEU A 45 5.83 3.54 4.42
C LEU A 45 6.79 4.64 3.95
N THR A 46 7.03 4.72 2.64
CA THR A 46 7.79 5.83 2.05
C THR A 46 6.86 6.99 1.66
N ASP A 47 7.43 8.12 1.24
CA ASP A 47 6.65 9.20 0.63
C ASP A 47 5.91 8.74 -0.64
N ALA A 48 6.52 7.87 -1.43
CA ALA A 48 5.90 7.30 -2.63
C ALA A 48 4.72 6.38 -2.28
N GLY A 49 4.87 5.53 -1.27
CA GLY A 49 3.78 4.69 -0.75
C GLY A 49 2.64 5.53 -0.18
N THR A 50 2.97 6.58 0.57
CA THR A 50 1.98 7.54 1.10
C THR A 50 1.18 8.22 -0.02
N ARG A 51 1.87 8.68 -1.07
CA ARG A 51 1.22 9.31 -2.22
C ARG A 51 0.33 8.32 -2.97
N TYR A 52 0.79 7.10 -3.17
CA TYR A 52 0.01 6.04 -3.82
C TYR A 52 -1.26 5.72 -3.04
N PHE A 53 -1.16 5.47 -1.72
CA PHE A 53 -2.30 5.25 -0.85
C PHE A 53 -3.32 6.39 -0.92
N ASN A 54 -2.84 7.64 -0.84
CA ASN A 54 -3.72 8.82 -0.91
C ASN A 54 -4.41 8.96 -2.27
N LEU A 55 -3.74 8.65 -3.37
CA LEU A 55 -4.34 8.70 -4.70
C LEU A 55 -5.44 7.63 -4.81
N MET A 56 -5.10 6.37 -4.57
CA MET A 56 -6.03 5.27 -4.76
C MET A 56 -7.26 5.39 -3.86
N THR A 57 -7.07 5.66 -2.56
CA THR A 57 -8.20 5.78 -1.62
C THR A 57 -9.03 7.04 -1.80
N LYS A 58 -8.47 8.11 -2.37
CA LYS A 58 -9.24 9.31 -2.73
C LYS A 58 -10.12 9.02 -3.95
N TYR A 59 -9.60 8.34 -4.97
CA TYR A 59 -10.38 7.97 -6.15
C TYR A 59 -11.44 6.90 -5.84
N THR A 60 -11.17 5.93 -4.96
CA THR A 60 -12.18 4.94 -4.54
C THR A 60 -13.42 5.60 -3.94
N LYS A 61 -13.26 6.67 -3.13
CA LYS A 61 -14.40 7.41 -2.56
C LYS A 61 -15.25 8.13 -3.62
N GLU A 62 -14.64 8.59 -4.71
CA GLU A 62 -15.37 9.29 -5.78
C GLU A 62 -16.16 8.29 -6.66
N VAL A 63 -15.70 7.04 -6.79
CA VAL A 63 -16.39 6.00 -7.57
C VAL A 63 -17.60 5.42 -6.84
N GLU A 64 -17.60 5.37 -5.51
CA GLU A 64 -18.75 4.88 -4.72
C GLU A 64 -19.94 5.87 -4.64
N THR A 65 -19.81 7.07 -5.23
CA THR A 65 -20.84 8.14 -5.16
C THR A 65 -21.57 8.35 -6.49
N ILE A 66 -21.66 7.34 -7.36
CA ILE A 66 -22.35 7.39 -8.66
C ILE A 66 -23.50 6.39 -8.70
#